data_AF-A0A9N9RMS3-F1
#
_entry.id   AF-A0A9N9RMS3-F1
#
_cell.length_a   1.000
_cell.length_b   1.000
_cell.length_c   1.000
_cell.angle_alpha   90.00
_cell.angle_beta   90.00
_cell.angle_gamma   90.00
#
_symmetry.space_group_name_H-M   'P 1'
#
loop_
_entity.id
_entity.type
_entity.pdbx_description
1 polymer ?
#
loop_
_entity_poly.entity_id
_entity_poly.type
_entity_poly.pdbx_seq_one_letter_code
_entity_poly.pdbx_strand_id
1 'polypeptide(L)'
;MKLITGLLVFAFALGAYSQQETVLTVQDELGLTHRFFETIMGINRGQLSAYIYRITRALLDSHMDTYEFIFVNGAEARDHINSLNATNEGQQMCLDTWTRRFELQKQRFGQRLARCIGNVHGYLMTWNNVVNGLHGNGQAQAAQVQNIGFNLFARSTLYDGPEDFAALMKVDLRDAIFRILGVVDQVEEFIRNISINLEGIEIEFERCDRALEEAVMVELQAEIEGIEIEFERCDRALEEAVMREIQIEVDGANACVGAGGPTDPLPTN
;
A
#
# COMPACT_ATOMS: atom_id res chain seq x y z
N MET A 1 -20.05 28.28 -5.80
CA MET A 1 -20.45 29.51 -6.52
C MET A 1 -21.14 30.57 -5.64
N LYS A 2 -22.18 30.26 -4.85
CA LYS A 2 -22.87 31.25 -3.98
C LYS A 2 -22.02 31.86 -2.84
N LEU A 3 -20.98 31.16 -2.38
CA LEU A 3 -20.05 31.63 -1.34
C LEU A 3 -19.05 32.69 -1.85
N ILE A 4 -18.60 32.57 -3.11
CA ILE A 4 -17.62 33.47 -3.74
C ILE A 4 -18.26 34.85 -4.00
N THR A 5 -19.56 34.87 -4.32
CA THR A 5 -20.31 36.10 -4.55
C THR A 5 -20.52 36.93 -3.28
N GLY A 6 -20.62 36.30 -2.11
CA GLY A 6 -20.70 37.01 -0.83
C GLY A 6 -19.39 37.70 -0.44
N LEU A 7 -18.26 37.05 -0.74
CA LEU A 7 -16.89 37.54 -0.48
C LEU A 7 -16.56 38.82 -1.26
N LEU A 8 -17.07 38.93 -2.49
CA LEU A 8 -16.92 40.13 -3.34
C LEU A 8 -17.83 41.29 -2.92
N VAL A 9 -18.90 41.06 -2.16
CA VAL A 9 -19.80 42.14 -1.70
C VAL A 9 -19.28 42.77 -0.40
N PHE A 10 -18.65 41.99 0.47
CA PHE A 10 -18.07 42.48 1.73
C PHE A 10 -16.84 43.39 1.56
N ALA A 11 -15.95 43.08 0.60
CA ALA A 11 -14.75 43.89 0.33
C ALA A 11 -15.03 45.30 -0.25
N PHE A 12 -16.29 45.66 -0.51
CA PHE A 12 -16.68 46.87 -1.25
C PHE A 12 -17.46 47.90 -0.43
N ALA A 13 -17.82 47.63 0.83
CA ALA A 13 -18.74 48.48 1.62
C ALA A 13 -18.08 49.54 2.53
N LEU A 14 -16.80 49.85 2.33
CA LEU A 14 -16.09 50.87 3.12
C LEU A 14 -16.28 52.27 2.51
N GLY A 15 -17.44 52.88 2.77
CA GLY A 15 -17.73 54.26 2.39
C GLY A 15 -18.12 55.08 3.61
N ALA A 16 -17.32 56.12 3.91
CA ALA A 16 -17.57 57.19 4.88
C ALA A 16 -17.66 56.80 6.37
N TYR A 17 -16.51 56.60 7.01
CA TYR A 17 -16.39 56.49 8.46
C TYR A 17 -15.35 57.47 9.02
N SER A 18 -15.48 57.87 10.29
CA SER A 18 -14.45 58.63 11.00
C SER A 18 -13.15 57.83 11.10
N GLN A 19 -11.97 58.46 11.26
CA GLN A 19 -10.67 57.74 11.28
C GLN A 19 -10.64 56.58 12.28
N GLN A 20 -11.23 56.76 13.47
CA GLN A 20 -11.26 55.75 14.53
C GLN A 20 -12.28 54.63 14.26
N GLU A 21 -13.42 54.96 13.68
CA GLU A 21 -14.45 54.00 13.29
C GLU A 21 -14.00 53.17 12.07
N THR A 22 -13.30 53.80 11.12
CA THR A 22 -12.66 53.15 9.98
C THR A 22 -11.69 52.06 10.46
N VAL A 23 -10.83 52.38 11.43
CA VAL A 23 -9.84 51.44 12.01
C VAL A 23 -10.50 50.23 12.68
N LEU A 24 -11.58 50.43 13.43
CA LEU A 24 -12.30 49.33 14.09
C LEU A 24 -13.02 48.43 13.08
N THR A 25 -13.69 49.03 12.09
CA THR A 25 -14.32 48.28 10.99
C THR A 25 -13.28 47.46 10.21
N VAL A 26 -12.10 48.03 9.94
CA VAL A 26 -10.98 47.33 9.31
C VAL A 26 -10.53 46.11 10.12
N GLN A 27 -10.39 46.23 11.43
CA GLN A 27 -10.01 45.11 12.30
C GLN A 27 -11.05 44.00 12.30
N ASP A 28 -12.34 44.35 12.37
CA ASP A 28 -13.43 43.39 12.31
C ASP A 28 -13.46 42.64 10.96
N GLU A 29 -13.28 43.35 9.84
CA GLU A 29 -13.24 42.77 8.50
C GLU A 29 -12.04 41.81 8.32
N LEU A 30 -10.86 42.20 8.79
CA LEU A 30 -9.67 41.32 8.79
C LEU A 30 -9.87 40.09 9.67
N GLY A 31 -10.49 40.27 10.84
CA GLY A 31 -10.80 39.18 11.78
C GLY A 31 -11.85 38.21 11.26
N LEU A 32 -12.87 38.70 10.54
CA LEU A 32 -13.87 37.88 9.85
C LEU A 32 -13.23 37.11 8.70
N THR A 33 -12.43 37.80 7.87
CA THR A 33 -11.73 37.22 6.72
C THR A 33 -10.77 36.12 7.18
N HIS A 34 -9.99 36.37 8.24
CA HIS A 34 -9.10 35.37 8.83
C HIS A 34 -9.86 34.14 9.34
N ARG A 35 -10.93 34.33 10.14
CA ARG A 35 -11.75 33.22 10.67
C ARG A 35 -12.41 32.39 9.56
N PHE A 36 -12.88 33.05 8.52
CA PHE A 36 -13.42 32.38 7.34
C PHE A 36 -12.37 31.47 6.69
N PHE A 37 -11.15 31.96 6.51
CA PHE A 37 -10.06 31.17 5.92
C PHE A 37 -9.61 30.01 6.79
N GLU A 38 -9.47 30.21 8.10
CA GLU A 38 -9.18 29.09 9.02
C GLU A 38 -10.27 28.02 8.97
N THR A 39 -11.54 28.42 8.88
CA THR A 39 -12.67 27.49 8.79
C THR A 39 -12.62 26.68 7.51
N ILE A 40 -12.41 27.32 6.36
CA ILE A 40 -12.30 26.61 5.08
C ILE A 40 -11.10 25.66 5.07
N MET A 41 -9.94 26.12 5.51
CA MET A 41 -8.74 25.30 5.57
C MET A 41 -8.91 24.12 6.56
N GLY A 42 -9.61 24.33 7.67
CA GLY A 42 -9.93 23.29 8.65
C GLY A 42 -10.87 22.23 8.10
N ILE A 43 -11.96 22.63 7.43
CA ILE A 43 -12.91 21.71 6.78
C ILE A 43 -12.20 20.87 5.72
N ASN A 44 -11.42 21.54 4.85
CA ASN A 44 -10.65 20.90 3.80
C ASN A 44 -9.65 19.88 4.36
N ARG A 45 -8.91 20.24 5.43
CA ARG A 45 -8.01 19.31 6.11
C ARG A 45 -8.75 18.09 6.66
N GLY A 46 -9.89 18.30 7.33
CA GLY A 46 -10.70 17.22 7.88
C GLY A 46 -11.16 16.23 6.79
N GLN A 47 -11.63 16.75 5.66
CA GLN A 47 -12.05 15.93 4.52
C GLN A 47 -10.89 15.13 3.92
N LEU A 48 -9.73 15.76 3.71
CA LEU A 48 -8.54 15.12 3.15
C LEU A 48 -7.97 14.04 4.09
N SER A 49 -7.92 14.31 5.40
CA SER A 49 -7.46 13.32 6.39
C SER A 49 -8.42 12.14 6.51
N ALA A 50 -9.73 12.38 6.55
CA ALA A 50 -10.73 11.32 6.58
C ALA A 50 -10.66 10.44 5.33
N TYR A 51 -10.36 11.06 4.18
CA TYR A 51 -10.18 10.36 2.92
C TYR A 51 -8.97 9.42 2.93
N ILE A 52 -7.78 9.92 3.29
CA ILE A 52 -6.56 9.09 3.40
C ILE A 52 -6.79 7.93 4.37
N TYR A 53 -7.45 8.18 5.49
CA TYR A 53 -7.77 7.15 6.48
C TYR A 53 -8.63 6.02 5.89
N ARG A 54 -9.69 6.35 5.15
CA ARG A 54 -10.58 5.33 4.54
C ARG A 54 -9.84 4.44 3.57
N ILE A 55 -9.09 5.03 2.63
CA ILE A 55 -8.33 4.25 1.65
C ILE A 55 -7.27 3.40 2.36
N THR A 56 -6.50 3.98 3.28
CA THR A 56 -5.47 3.23 4.03
C THR A 56 -6.08 2.03 4.75
N ARG A 57 -7.28 2.19 5.31
CA ARG A 57 -7.99 1.10 5.97
C ARG A 57 -8.42 0.01 5.01
N ALA A 58 -9.11 0.35 3.91
CA ALA A 58 -9.54 -0.63 2.91
C ALA A 58 -8.35 -1.43 2.35
N LEU A 59 -7.22 -0.77 2.14
CA LEU A 59 -5.98 -1.40 1.69
C LEU A 59 -5.39 -2.36 2.72
N LEU A 60 -5.34 -1.94 3.98
CA LEU A 60 -4.87 -2.81 5.05
C LEU A 60 -5.78 -4.02 5.22
N ASP A 61 -7.10 -3.82 5.13
CA ASP A 61 -8.08 -4.90 5.24
C ASP A 61 -7.87 -5.92 4.10
N SER A 62 -7.84 -5.49 2.83
CA SER A 62 -7.52 -6.34 1.66
C SER A 62 -6.19 -7.09 1.84
N HIS A 63 -5.15 -6.38 2.25
CA HIS A 63 -3.82 -6.96 2.42
C HIS A 63 -3.77 -8.03 3.53
N MET A 64 -4.50 -7.79 4.62
CA MET A 64 -4.60 -8.74 5.72
C MET A 64 -5.42 -9.98 5.32
N ASP A 65 -6.47 -9.80 4.51
CA ASP A 65 -7.25 -10.91 3.96
C ASP A 65 -6.37 -11.79 3.05
N THR A 66 -5.59 -11.20 2.14
CA THR A 66 -4.66 -11.96 1.29
C THR A 66 -3.53 -12.60 2.10
N TYR A 67 -3.03 -11.93 3.14
CA TYR A 67 -2.07 -12.54 4.06
C TYR A 67 -2.64 -13.79 4.72
N GLU A 68 -3.87 -13.69 5.25
CA GLU A 68 -4.58 -14.81 5.87
C GLU A 68 -4.80 -15.93 4.86
N PHE A 69 -5.23 -15.61 3.64
CA PHE A 69 -5.40 -16.57 2.56
C PHE A 69 -4.11 -17.35 2.27
N ILE A 70 -2.99 -16.66 2.09
CA ILE A 70 -1.68 -17.30 1.85
C ILE A 70 -1.28 -18.17 3.04
N PHE A 71 -1.52 -17.69 4.26
CA PHE A 71 -1.18 -18.40 5.48
C PHE A 71 -1.98 -19.70 5.62
N VAL A 72 -3.30 -19.66 5.41
CA VAL A 72 -4.20 -20.81 5.51
C VAL A 72 -3.87 -21.85 4.43
N ASN A 73 -3.80 -21.45 3.16
CA ASN A 73 -3.48 -22.39 2.07
C ASN A 73 -2.05 -22.94 2.21
N GLY A 74 -1.11 -22.13 2.70
CA GLY A 74 0.24 -22.60 3.04
C GLY A 74 0.24 -23.62 4.18
N ALA A 75 -0.59 -23.43 5.22
CA ALA A 75 -0.73 -24.41 6.28
C ALA A 75 -1.31 -25.74 5.77
N GLU A 76 -2.33 -25.68 4.92
CA GLU A 76 -2.92 -26.88 4.29
C GLU A 76 -1.90 -27.64 3.42
N ALA A 77 -1.13 -26.93 2.59
CA ALA A 77 -0.07 -27.53 1.78
C ALA A 77 1.02 -28.17 2.66
N ARG A 78 1.39 -27.52 3.78
CA ARG A 78 2.33 -28.06 4.75
C ARG A 78 1.79 -29.32 5.42
N ASP A 79 0.52 -29.32 5.82
CA ASP A 79 -0.11 -30.48 6.44
C ASP A 79 -0.19 -31.66 5.46
N HIS A 80 -0.45 -31.38 4.18
CA HIS A 80 -0.38 -32.39 3.12
C HIS A 80 1.03 -33.00 3.01
N ILE A 81 2.09 -32.17 2.96
CA ILE A 81 3.49 -32.66 2.97
C ILE A 81 3.77 -33.51 4.21
N ASN A 82 3.33 -33.07 5.39
CA ASN A 82 3.56 -33.80 6.64
C ASN A 82 2.74 -35.09 6.77
N SER A 83 1.63 -35.21 6.02
CA SER A 83 0.82 -36.43 5.99
C SER A 83 1.49 -37.58 5.25
N LEU A 84 2.48 -37.26 4.40
CA LEU A 84 3.26 -38.25 3.68
C LEU A 84 4.24 -38.92 4.65
N ASN A 85 4.09 -40.23 4.82
CA ASN A 85 4.98 -41.03 5.65
C ASN A 85 6.05 -41.68 4.78
N ALA A 86 7.31 -41.29 5.00
CA ALA A 86 8.44 -42.02 4.41
C ALA A 86 8.56 -43.41 5.07
N THR A 87 8.60 -44.43 4.23
CA THR A 87 8.84 -45.84 4.55
C THR A 87 10.29 -46.25 4.28
N ASN A 88 11.07 -45.42 3.60
CA ASN A 88 12.48 -45.67 3.25
C ASN A 88 13.30 -44.37 3.14
N GLU A 89 14.64 -44.51 3.08
CA GLU A 89 15.58 -43.38 3.05
C GLU A 89 15.46 -42.52 1.78
N GLY A 90 15.13 -43.12 0.63
CA GLY A 90 14.89 -42.39 -0.62
C GLY A 90 13.69 -41.46 -0.54
N GLN A 91 12.56 -41.96 -0.01
CA GLN A 91 11.36 -41.16 0.25
C GLN A 91 11.64 -40.04 1.26
N GLN A 92 12.43 -40.29 2.31
CA GLN A 92 12.82 -39.27 3.28
C GLN A 92 13.61 -38.13 2.60
N MET A 93 14.58 -38.45 1.74
CA MET A 93 15.32 -37.44 0.97
C MET A 93 14.42 -36.63 0.02
N CYS A 94 13.41 -37.28 -0.58
CA CYS A 94 12.42 -36.61 -1.41
C CYS A 94 11.60 -35.62 -0.55
N LEU A 95 11.03 -36.06 0.58
CA LEU A 95 10.26 -35.19 1.50
C LEU A 95 11.08 -34.02 2.05
N ASP A 96 12.35 -34.22 2.39
CA ASP A 96 13.23 -33.16 2.88
C ASP A 96 13.46 -32.08 1.80
N THR A 97 13.61 -32.51 0.54
CA THR A 97 13.77 -31.61 -0.61
C THR A 97 12.51 -30.79 -0.84
N TRP A 98 11.34 -31.43 -0.77
CA TRP A 98 10.04 -30.77 -0.91
C TRP A 98 9.77 -29.78 0.20
N THR A 99 10.01 -30.16 1.46
CA THR A 99 9.89 -29.27 2.62
C THR A 99 10.75 -28.03 2.44
N ARG A 100 11.99 -28.18 1.94
CA ARG A 100 12.88 -27.04 1.67
C ARG A 100 12.37 -26.15 0.55
N ARG A 101 11.84 -26.72 -0.54
CA ARG A 101 11.24 -25.95 -1.64
C ARG A 101 10.02 -25.16 -1.17
N PHE A 102 9.15 -25.80 -0.39
CA PHE A 102 7.96 -25.17 0.17
C PHE A 102 8.30 -23.98 1.10
N GLU A 103 9.31 -24.13 1.98
CA GLU A 103 9.77 -23.03 2.82
C GLU A 103 10.32 -21.84 2.00
N LEU A 104 10.97 -22.11 0.86
CA LEU A 104 11.39 -21.06 -0.08
C LEU A 104 10.20 -20.39 -0.77
N GLN A 105 9.16 -21.14 -1.14
CA GLN A 105 7.94 -20.54 -1.71
C GLN A 105 7.22 -19.63 -0.74
N LYS A 106 7.09 -20.05 0.52
CA LYS A 106 6.52 -19.20 1.57
C LYS A 106 7.22 -17.85 1.66
N GLN A 107 8.56 -17.85 1.57
CA GLN A 107 9.34 -16.60 1.52
C GLN A 107 9.04 -15.78 0.26
N ARG A 108 8.89 -16.42 -0.90
CA ARG A 108 8.57 -15.74 -2.17
C ARG A 108 7.17 -15.11 -2.14
N PHE A 109 6.17 -15.80 -1.60
CA PHE A 109 4.84 -15.23 -1.40
C PHE A 109 4.88 -14.00 -0.49
N GLY A 110 5.59 -14.09 0.65
CA GLY A 110 5.80 -12.95 1.54
C GLY A 110 6.49 -11.77 0.85
N GLN A 111 7.50 -12.01 0.01
CA GLN A 111 8.16 -10.96 -0.76
C GLN A 111 7.25 -10.33 -1.81
N ARG A 112 6.40 -11.12 -2.49
CA ARG A 112 5.43 -10.62 -3.47
C ARG A 112 4.36 -9.78 -2.80
N LEU A 113 3.83 -10.24 -1.67
CA LEU A 113 2.89 -9.52 -0.83
C LEU A 113 3.49 -8.17 -0.37
N ALA A 114 4.74 -8.17 0.11
CA ALA A 114 5.45 -6.96 0.50
C ALA A 114 5.64 -5.96 -0.67
N ARG A 115 5.80 -6.45 -1.91
CA ARG A 115 5.86 -5.58 -3.09
C ARG A 115 4.50 -4.94 -3.40
N CYS A 116 3.40 -5.69 -3.27
CA CYS A 116 2.05 -5.14 -3.47
C CYS A 116 1.80 -3.95 -2.53
N ILE A 117 2.02 -4.13 -1.21
CA ILE A 117 1.84 -3.05 -0.23
C ILE A 117 2.86 -1.91 -0.41
N GLY A 118 4.09 -2.21 -0.82
CA GLY A 118 5.12 -1.20 -1.07
C GLY A 118 4.73 -0.21 -2.19
N ASN A 119 4.14 -0.70 -3.27
CA ASN A 119 3.65 0.14 -4.37
C ASN A 119 2.54 1.07 -3.90
N VAL A 120 1.57 0.53 -3.16
CA VAL A 120 0.45 1.28 -2.58
C VAL A 120 0.95 2.36 -1.62
N HIS A 121 1.90 2.02 -0.75
CA HIS A 121 2.49 2.95 0.19
C HIS A 121 3.14 4.16 -0.51
N GLY A 122 3.80 3.95 -1.66
CA GLY A 122 4.37 5.04 -2.46
C GLY A 122 3.33 6.05 -2.94
N TYR A 123 2.15 5.58 -3.38
CA TYR A 123 1.04 6.43 -3.76
C TYR A 123 0.48 7.23 -2.57
N LEU A 124 0.25 6.56 -1.44
CA LEU A 124 -0.24 7.21 -0.21
C LEU A 124 0.72 8.28 0.30
N MET A 125 2.03 8.02 0.25
CA MET A 125 3.05 9.00 0.62
C MET A 125 3.04 10.22 -0.29
N THR A 126 2.84 10.02 -1.60
CA THR A 126 2.72 11.12 -2.56
C THR A 126 1.51 11.99 -2.22
N TRP A 127 0.36 11.40 -1.91
CA TRP A 127 -0.83 12.13 -1.49
C TRP A 127 -0.61 12.88 -0.18
N ASN A 128 0.01 12.24 0.80
CA ASN A 128 0.33 12.88 2.07
C ASN A 128 1.22 14.13 1.86
N ASN A 129 2.20 14.06 0.95
CA ASN A 129 3.05 15.21 0.61
C ASN A 129 2.24 16.34 -0.05
N VAL A 130 1.34 16.02 -0.98
CA VAL A 130 0.45 17.03 -1.61
C VAL A 130 -0.45 17.69 -0.58
N VAL A 131 -1.09 16.91 0.30
CA VAL A 131 -1.95 17.44 1.37
C VAL A 131 -1.18 18.34 2.32
N ASN A 132 0.03 17.94 2.73
CA ASN A 132 0.89 18.75 3.58
C ASN A 132 1.32 20.05 2.88
N GLY A 133 1.61 20.00 1.58
CA GLY A 133 1.93 21.17 0.77
C GLY A 133 0.76 22.16 0.67
N LEU A 134 -0.44 21.66 0.38
CA LEU A 134 -1.67 22.46 0.34
C LEU A 134 -1.96 23.08 1.71
N HIS A 135 -1.77 22.32 2.79
CA HIS A 135 -1.96 22.82 4.15
C HIS A 135 -0.96 23.92 4.50
N GLY A 136 0.33 23.71 4.23
CA GLY A 136 1.38 24.69 4.49
C GLY A 136 1.17 25.98 3.68
N ASN A 137 0.77 25.85 2.41
CA ASN A 137 0.45 27.02 1.58
C ASN A 137 -0.76 27.78 2.15
N GLY A 138 -1.85 27.09 2.47
CA GLY A 138 -3.03 27.73 3.04
C GLY A 138 -2.78 28.41 4.38
N GLN A 139 -1.95 27.83 5.26
CA GLN A 139 -1.52 28.50 6.50
C GLN A 139 -0.69 29.76 6.22
N ALA A 140 0.25 29.70 5.28
CA ALA A 140 1.05 30.86 4.89
C ALA A 140 0.17 31.99 4.34
N GLN A 141 -0.82 31.69 3.49
CA GLN A 141 -1.74 32.70 2.98
C GLN A 141 -2.68 33.25 4.07
N ALA A 142 -3.17 32.41 4.99
CA ALA A 142 -3.98 32.87 6.11
C ALA A 142 -3.20 33.81 7.05
N ALA A 143 -1.91 33.55 7.26
CA ALA A 143 -1.02 34.44 7.99
C ALA A 143 -0.75 35.76 7.24
N GLN A 144 -0.74 35.78 5.90
CA GLN A 144 -0.63 37.02 5.13
C GLN A 144 -1.80 37.97 5.39
N VAL A 145 -3.02 37.46 5.59
CA VAL A 145 -4.19 38.29 5.94
C VAL A 145 -3.96 39.02 7.26
N GLN A 146 -3.43 38.35 8.27
CA GLN A 146 -3.07 38.97 9.54
C GLN A 146 -1.97 40.03 9.36
N ASN A 147 -0.93 39.70 8.58
CA ASN A 147 0.21 40.58 8.32
C ASN A 147 -0.15 41.83 7.52
N ILE A 148 -1.13 41.75 6.60
CA ILE A 148 -1.67 42.91 5.88
C ILE A 148 -2.27 43.91 6.86
N GLY A 149 -3.08 43.42 7.81
CA GLY A 149 -3.61 44.23 8.89
C GLY A 149 -2.53 44.96 9.68
N PHE A 150 -1.55 44.23 10.20
CA PHE A 150 -0.44 44.82 10.95
C PHE A 150 0.38 45.83 10.14
N ASN A 151 0.68 45.54 8.86
CA ASN A 151 1.44 46.43 8.01
C ASN A 151 0.68 47.72 7.66
N LEU A 152 -0.63 47.63 7.40
CA LEU A 152 -1.47 48.80 7.17
C LEU A 152 -1.54 49.69 8.40
N PHE A 153 -1.72 49.09 9.59
CA PHE A 153 -1.69 49.81 10.86
C PHE A 153 -0.33 50.43 11.17
N ALA A 154 0.77 49.74 10.89
CA ALA A 154 2.12 50.28 11.10
C ALA A 154 2.43 51.47 10.17
N ARG A 155 1.82 51.51 8.98
CA ARG A 155 1.92 52.63 8.02
C ARG A 155 0.94 53.78 8.31
N SER A 156 0.08 53.64 9.34
CA SER A 156 -1.00 54.59 9.68
C SER A 156 -0.56 56.03 9.95
N THR A 157 0.72 56.26 10.24
CA THR A 157 1.30 57.57 10.54
C THR A 157 1.53 58.46 9.31
N LEU A 158 1.29 57.95 8.08
CA LEU A 158 1.58 58.63 6.82
C LEU A 158 0.32 58.99 5.99
N TYR A 159 -0.90 58.83 6.52
CA TYR A 159 -2.13 58.99 5.72
C TYR A 159 -2.77 60.38 5.82
N ASP A 160 -3.11 60.94 4.66
CA ASP A 160 -3.80 62.24 4.50
C ASP A 160 -5.33 62.16 4.67
N GLY A 161 -5.90 60.97 4.88
CA GLY A 161 -7.33 60.83 5.20
C GLY A 161 -7.85 59.38 5.27
N PRO A 162 -9.11 59.19 5.72
CA PRO A 162 -9.76 57.87 5.84
C PRO A 162 -9.92 57.11 4.50
N GLU A 163 -10.06 57.83 3.39
CA GLU A 163 -10.33 57.26 2.06
C GLU A 163 -9.11 56.53 1.48
N ASP A 164 -7.90 57.07 1.65
CA ASP A 164 -6.65 56.45 1.18
C ASP A 164 -6.34 55.15 1.93
N PHE A 165 -6.60 55.13 3.24
CA PHE A 165 -6.44 53.94 4.08
C PHE A 165 -7.39 52.82 3.65
N ALA A 166 -8.67 53.15 3.40
CA ALA A 166 -9.67 52.20 2.93
C ALA A 166 -9.35 51.66 1.52
N ALA A 167 -8.86 52.52 0.61
CA ALA A 167 -8.48 52.13 -0.74
C ALA A 167 -7.29 51.15 -0.77
N LEU A 168 -6.22 51.45 -0.01
CA LEU A 168 -5.03 50.60 0.07
C LEU A 168 -5.34 49.25 0.71
N MET A 169 -6.10 49.25 1.81
CA MET A 169 -6.53 48.02 2.42
C MET A 169 -7.36 47.15 1.47
N LYS A 170 -8.27 47.77 0.70
CA LYS A 170 -9.07 47.04 -0.29
C LYS A 170 -8.22 46.38 -1.37
N VAL A 171 -7.12 47.02 -1.79
CA VAL A 171 -6.18 46.45 -2.77
C VAL A 171 -5.43 45.26 -2.17
N ASP A 172 -4.82 45.43 -1.00
CA ASP A 172 -4.01 44.37 -0.37
C ASP A 172 -4.87 43.17 0.06
N LEU A 173 -6.06 43.43 0.61
CA LEU A 173 -7.01 42.38 0.99
C LEU A 173 -7.53 41.63 -0.24
N ARG A 174 -7.78 42.33 -1.34
CA ARG A 174 -8.22 41.71 -2.60
C ARG A 174 -7.15 40.77 -3.18
N ASP A 175 -5.88 41.17 -3.16
CA ASP A 175 -4.79 40.30 -3.61
C ASP A 175 -4.67 39.04 -2.73
N ALA A 176 -4.75 39.20 -1.41
CA ALA A 176 -4.76 38.09 -0.46
C ALA A 176 -5.95 37.14 -0.68
N ILE A 177 -7.14 37.68 -0.89
CA ILE A 177 -8.34 36.89 -1.21
C ILE A 177 -8.13 36.07 -2.49
N PHE A 178 -7.59 36.66 -3.56
CA PHE A 178 -7.35 35.91 -4.81
C PHE A 178 -6.33 34.79 -4.64
N ARG A 179 -5.24 35.03 -3.91
CA ARG A 179 -4.25 33.98 -3.61
C ARG A 179 -4.88 32.82 -2.85
N ILE A 180 -5.73 33.10 -1.88
CA ILE A 180 -6.40 32.08 -1.07
C ILE A 180 -7.46 31.33 -1.88
N LEU A 181 -8.23 32.02 -2.72
CA LEU A 181 -9.16 31.36 -3.64
C LEU A 181 -8.42 30.38 -4.56
N GLY A 182 -7.22 30.73 -5.03
CA GLY A 182 -6.37 29.79 -5.78
C GLY A 182 -5.98 28.54 -4.98
N VAL A 183 -5.73 28.65 -3.67
CA VAL A 183 -5.47 27.49 -2.80
C VAL A 183 -6.74 26.64 -2.62
N VAL A 184 -7.90 27.29 -2.45
CA VAL A 184 -9.18 26.58 -2.34
C VAL A 184 -9.47 25.80 -3.63
N ASP A 185 -9.26 26.40 -4.80
CA ASP A 185 -9.44 25.73 -6.09
C ASP A 185 -8.52 24.51 -6.23
N GLN A 186 -7.25 24.62 -5.83
CA GLN A 186 -6.30 23.49 -5.82
C GLN A 186 -6.77 22.35 -4.92
N VAL A 187 -7.31 22.67 -3.75
CA VAL A 187 -7.87 21.67 -2.83
C VAL A 187 -9.11 20.99 -3.45
N GLU A 188 -10.04 21.78 -4.00
CA GLU A 188 -11.24 21.23 -4.65
C GLU A 188 -10.90 20.37 -5.87
N GLU A 189 -9.89 20.76 -6.65
CA GLU A 189 -9.37 19.96 -7.76
C GLU A 189 -8.76 18.66 -7.27
N PHE A 190 -7.91 18.71 -6.23
CA PHE A 190 -7.34 17.50 -5.62
C PHE A 190 -8.43 16.55 -5.13
N ILE A 191 -9.43 17.06 -4.38
CA ILE A 191 -10.57 16.25 -3.90
C ILE A 191 -11.34 15.62 -5.06
N ARG A 192 -11.59 16.37 -6.15
CA ARG A 192 -12.30 15.85 -7.33
C ARG A 192 -11.50 14.75 -8.03
N ASN A 193 -10.23 14.99 -8.32
CA ASN A 193 -9.36 14.02 -8.98
C ASN A 193 -9.24 12.72 -8.20
N ILE A 194 -9.22 12.85 -6.88
CA ILE A 194 -9.15 11.74 -5.96
C ILE A 194 -10.48 10.98 -5.89
N SER A 195 -11.61 11.69 -5.75
CA SER A 195 -12.93 11.08 -5.64
C SER A 195 -13.37 10.35 -6.91
N ILE A 196 -12.99 10.85 -8.08
CA ILE A 196 -13.25 10.19 -9.38
C ILE A 196 -12.45 8.89 -9.52
N ASN A 197 -11.26 8.83 -8.92
CA ASN A 197 -10.37 7.69 -9.04
C ASN A 197 -10.49 6.68 -7.90
N LEU A 198 -11.30 6.92 -6.86
CA LEU A 198 -11.31 6.07 -5.66
C LEU A 198 -11.65 4.60 -6.00
N GLU A 199 -12.72 4.36 -6.75
CA GLU A 199 -13.06 2.99 -7.19
C GLU A 199 -11.97 2.39 -8.11
N GLY A 200 -11.38 3.17 -9.01
CA GLY A 200 -10.32 2.70 -9.89
C GLY A 200 -9.04 2.35 -9.13
N ILE A 201 -8.73 3.11 -8.09
CA ILE A 201 -7.57 2.95 -7.22
C ILE A 201 -7.76 1.74 -6.30
N GLU A 202 -8.95 1.58 -5.72
CA GLU A 202 -9.31 0.37 -4.95
C GLU A 202 -9.18 -0.88 -5.83
N ILE A 203 -9.72 -0.85 -7.06
CA ILE A 203 -9.60 -1.95 -8.03
C ILE A 203 -8.12 -2.24 -8.36
N GLU A 204 -7.31 -1.22 -8.65
CA GLU A 204 -5.89 -1.40 -8.98
C GLU A 204 -5.07 -1.94 -7.82
N PHE A 205 -5.40 -1.54 -6.59
CA PHE A 205 -4.70 -2.02 -5.41
C PHE A 205 -5.09 -3.45 -5.03
N GLU A 206 -6.38 -3.75 -5.02
CA GLU A 206 -6.87 -5.13 -4.85
C GLU A 206 -6.43 -6.05 -6.00
N ARG A 207 -6.11 -5.50 -7.18
CA ARG A 207 -5.66 -6.31 -8.33
C ARG A 207 -4.34 -7.01 -8.05
N CYS A 208 -3.42 -6.38 -7.32
CA CYS A 208 -2.14 -7.00 -6.97
C CYS A 208 -2.37 -8.17 -6.01
N ASP A 209 -3.20 -7.95 -4.99
CA ASP A 209 -3.58 -8.91 -3.98
C ASP A 209 -4.34 -10.10 -4.59
N ARG A 210 -5.39 -9.86 -5.40
CA ARG A 210 -6.11 -10.90 -6.16
C ARG A 210 -5.21 -11.71 -7.09
N ALA A 211 -4.35 -11.05 -7.86
CA ALA A 211 -3.41 -11.75 -8.74
C ALA A 211 -2.40 -12.59 -7.96
N LEU A 212 -2.06 -12.18 -6.74
CA LEU A 212 -1.22 -12.96 -5.84
C LEU A 212 -1.97 -14.18 -5.31
N GLU A 213 -3.22 -14.04 -4.88
CA GLU A 213 -4.07 -15.17 -4.45
C GLU A 213 -4.22 -16.22 -5.55
N GLU A 214 -4.56 -15.80 -6.77
CA GLU A 214 -4.68 -16.69 -7.93
C GLU A 214 -3.37 -17.43 -8.21
N ALA A 215 -2.24 -16.72 -8.18
CA ALA A 215 -0.94 -17.34 -8.40
C ALA A 215 -0.55 -18.29 -7.28
N VAL A 216 -0.87 -17.97 -6.03
CA VAL A 216 -0.63 -18.85 -4.88
C VAL A 216 -1.40 -20.16 -5.03
N MET A 217 -2.67 -20.10 -5.44
CA MET A 217 -3.46 -21.32 -5.67
C MET A 217 -2.86 -22.20 -6.76
N VAL A 218 -2.49 -21.60 -7.90
CA VAL A 218 -1.90 -22.34 -9.02
C VAL A 218 -0.55 -22.93 -8.65
N GLU A 219 0.31 -22.15 -7.98
CA GLU A 219 1.65 -22.59 -7.59
C GLU A 219 1.61 -23.67 -6.50
N LEU A 220 0.74 -23.53 -5.49
CA LEU A 220 0.57 -24.55 -4.44
C LEU A 220 -0.03 -25.83 -4.98
N GLN A 221 -1.05 -25.75 -5.83
CA GLN A 221 -1.65 -26.93 -6.43
C GLN A 221 -0.65 -27.69 -7.32
N ALA A 222 0.12 -26.96 -8.14
CA ALA A 222 1.19 -27.56 -8.94
C ALA A 222 2.30 -28.19 -8.08
N GLU A 223 2.63 -27.60 -6.93
CA GLU A 223 3.56 -28.21 -5.99
C GLU A 223 3.01 -29.50 -5.37
N ILE A 224 1.75 -29.51 -4.94
CA ILE A 224 1.09 -30.71 -4.37
C ILE A 224 1.04 -31.85 -5.40
N GLU A 225 0.54 -31.58 -6.61
CA GLU A 225 0.49 -32.58 -7.69
C GLU A 225 1.91 -33.07 -8.07
N GLY A 226 2.89 -32.18 -8.05
CA GLY A 226 4.29 -32.52 -8.29
C GLY A 226 4.88 -33.44 -7.20
N ILE A 227 4.49 -33.23 -5.93
CA ILE A 227 4.91 -34.07 -4.80
C ILE A 227 4.46 -35.50 -5.03
N GLU A 228 3.19 -35.71 -5.35
CA GLU A 228 2.62 -37.05 -5.55
C GLU A 228 3.37 -37.82 -6.66
N ILE A 229 3.61 -37.16 -7.80
CA ILE A 229 4.31 -37.76 -8.95
C ILE A 229 5.78 -38.06 -8.62
N GLU A 230 6.49 -37.14 -7.96
CA GLU A 230 7.88 -37.38 -7.57
C GLU A 230 7.98 -38.47 -6.50
N PHE A 231 7.01 -38.55 -5.58
CA PHE A 231 6.97 -39.59 -4.55
C PHE A 231 6.82 -40.99 -5.17
N GLU A 232 5.90 -41.18 -6.12
CA GLU A 232 5.80 -42.42 -6.92
C GLU A 232 7.07 -42.73 -7.73
N ARG A 233 7.81 -41.70 -8.14
CA ARG A 233 9.09 -41.88 -8.85
C ARG A 233 10.20 -42.32 -7.90
N CYS A 234 10.24 -41.79 -6.68
CA CYS A 234 11.17 -42.26 -5.64
C CYS A 234 10.90 -43.74 -5.31
N ASP A 235 9.63 -44.17 -5.31
CA ASP A 235 9.23 -45.58 -5.12
C ASP A 235 9.75 -46.50 -6.22
N ARG A 236 9.47 -46.16 -7.48
CA ARG A 236 9.94 -46.95 -8.63
C ARG A 236 11.47 -47.03 -8.69
N ALA A 237 12.17 -45.94 -8.41
CA ALA A 237 13.62 -45.93 -8.40
C ALA A 237 14.21 -46.85 -7.33
N LEU A 238 13.55 -46.95 -6.17
CA LEU A 238 13.94 -47.88 -5.12
C LEU A 238 13.64 -49.33 -5.50
N GLU A 239 12.45 -49.63 -6.03
CA GLU A 239 12.10 -50.98 -6.49
C GLU A 239 13.10 -51.48 -7.54
N GLU A 240 13.47 -50.63 -8.51
CA GLU A 240 14.48 -50.95 -9.52
C GLU A 240 15.89 -51.17 -8.94
N ALA A 241 16.24 -50.48 -7.86
CA ALA A 241 17.51 -50.65 -7.17
C ALA A 241 17.53 -51.97 -6.39
N VAL A 242 16.47 -52.26 -5.63
CA VAL A 242 16.31 -53.50 -4.87
C VAL A 242 16.29 -54.71 -5.81
N MET A 243 15.55 -54.66 -6.92
CA MET A 243 15.52 -55.74 -7.90
C MET A 243 16.88 -55.97 -8.57
N ARG A 244 17.65 -54.91 -8.81
CA ARG A 244 19.04 -55.03 -9.28
C ARG A 244 19.94 -55.71 -8.27
N GLU A 245 19.82 -55.37 -7.00
CA GLU A 245 20.62 -55.94 -5.92
C GLU A 245 20.29 -57.43 -5.71
N ILE A 246 19.00 -57.78 -5.71
CA ILE A 246 18.55 -59.19 -5.71
C ILE A 246 19.09 -59.96 -6.91
N GLN A 247 19.06 -59.38 -8.11
CA GLN A 247 19.58 -60.03 -9.30
C GLN A 247 21.09 -60.29 -9.19
N ILE A 248 21.85 -59.34 -8.65
CA ILE A 248 23.29 -59.49 -8.39
C ILE A 248 23.54 -60.64 -7.40
N GLU A 249 22.76 -60.73 -6.32
CA GLU A 249 22.89 -61.83 -5.36
C GLU A 249 22.51 -63.19 -5.96
N VAL A 250 21.44 -63.26 -6.75
CA VAL A 250 21.00 -64.46 -7.46
C VAL A 250 22.06 -64.92 -8.48
N ASP A 251 22.62 -64.00 -9.25
CA ASP A 251 23.69 -64.29 -10.21
C ASP A 251 24.96 -64.77 -9.50
N GLY A 252 25.30 -64.15 -8.36
CA GLY A 252 26.39 -64.59 -7.48
C GLY A 252 26.16 -65.99 -6.90
N ALA A 253 24.94 -66.29 -6.45
CA ALA A 253 24.58 -67.62 -5.94
C ALA A 253 24.61 -68.68 -7.06
N ASN A 254 24.11 -68.38 -8.25
CA ASN A 254 24.16 -69.28 -9.41
C ASN A 254 25.60 -69.55 -9.87
N ALA A 255 26.48 -68.56 -9.80
CA ALA A 255 27.91 -68.73 -10.06
C ALA A 255 28.57 -69.68 -9.05
N CYS A 256 28.13 -69.68 -7.79
CA CYS A 256 28.62 -70.60 -6.75
C CYS A 256 28.08 -72.04 -6.91
N VAL A 257 26.84 -72.23 -7.40
CA VAL A 257 26.25 -73.56 -7.61
C VAL A 257 26.75 -74.23 -8.90
N GLY A 258 27.16 -73.45 -9.90
CA GLY A 258 27.71 -73.97 -11.18
C GLY A 258 29.17 -74.45 -11.12
N ALA A 259 29.91 -74.15 -10.05
CA ALA A 259 31.35 -74.42 -9.96
C ALA A 259 31.75 -75.66 -9.14
N GLY A 260 30.80 -76.41 -8.57
CA GLY A 260 31.15 -77.51 -7.66
C GLY A 260 30.06 -78.56 -7.44
N GLY A 261 29.73 -79.34 -8.48
CA GLY A 261 29.18 -80.68 -8.27
C GLY A 261 30.34 -81.67 -8.04
N PRO A 262 30.29 -82.55 -7.03
CA PRO A 262 31.41 -83.45 -6.72
C PRO A 262 31.52 -84.55 -7.78
N THR A 263 32.55 -84.47 -8.62
CA THR A 263 33.00 -85.58 -9.47
C THR A 263 34.37 -86.05 -9.01
N ASP A 264 34.43 -86.63 -7.80
CA ASP A 264 35.55 -87.52 -7.45
C ASP A 264 35.09 -88.97 -7.66
N PRO A 265 35.63 -89.69 -8.66
CA PRO A 265 35.43 -91.12 -8.75
C PRO A 265 36.18 -91.81 -7.60
N LEU A 266 35.49 -92.71 -6.90
CA LEU A 266 36.06 -93.62 -5.91
C LEU A 266 37.31 -94.34 -6.51
N PRO A 267 38.46 -94.36 -5.81
CA PRO A 267 39.61 -95.11 -6.29
C PRO A 267 39.35 -96.61 -6.11
N THR A 268 39.37 -97.34 -7.22
CA THR A 268 39.42 -98.81 -7.24
C THR A 268 40.85 -99.28 -7.00
N ASN A 269 41.11 -99.78 -5.79
CA ASN A 269 41.86 -101.01 -5.41
C ASN A 269 42.45 -100.88 -4.00
#